data_AF-A0A441YU99-F1
#
_entry.id   AF-A0A441YU99-F1
#
_cell.length_a   1.000
_cell.length_b   1.000
_cell.length_c   1.000
_cell.angle_alpha   90.00
_cell.angle_beta   90.00
_cell.angle_gamma   90.00
#
_symmetry.space_group_name_H-M   'P 1'
#
loop_
_entity.id
_entity.type
_entity.pdbx_description
1 polymer ?
#
loop_
_entity_poly.entity_id
_entity_poly.type
_entity_poly.pdbx_seq_one_letter_code
_entity_poly.pdbx_strand_id
1 'polypeptide(L)'
;MTVLRSPLRSPLRSPLYSPLVGKWGGIVPAAEALFARFTTPATDARKLLINNRIVAAQASGAWALRDAFYIMAAATAQAGQRNWKADTFNLTPTGTIAFEADRGYTGDGSTGYLATGFTPSTAGGNYALDSAHLSVWSRTNAQHAGVAIGARTSGAPTGQSLMILRSATDTASYRINQNVSGATAASLDGSGSFVARRSGSGATALFRNGASIDTNADVSTSLSAVAVTIGALNTAGVIGSFNNYQFASAGFGGNLTDAQILAEYNADLAYLQGVGAA
;
A
#
# COMPACT_ATOMS: atom_id res chain seq x y z
N MET A 1 -46.94 52.55 -0.92
CA MET A 1 -45.50 52.37 -0.62
C MET A 1 -45.25 50.87 -0.47
N THR A 2 -44.72 50.27 -1.53
CA THR A 2 -44.68 48.83 -1.80
C THR A 2 -43.53 48.18 -1.04
N VAL A 3 -43.79 47.19 -0.18
CA VAL A 3 -42.73 46.40 0.45
C VAL A 3 -42.69 45.02 -0.20
N LEU A 4 -41.72 44.85 -1.11
CA LEU A 4 -41.32 43.56 -1.67
C LEU A 4 -40.82 42.66 -0.53
N ARG A 5 -41.45 41.50 -0.34
CA ARG A 5 -40.90 40.43 0.51
C ARG A 5 -39.95 39.57 -0.32
N SER A 6 -38.65 39.75 -0.09
CA SER A 6 -37.61 38.85 -0.58
C SER A 6 -37.59 37.56 0.26
N PRO A 7 -37.54 36.35 -0.33
CA PRO A 7 -37.26 35.15 0.44
C PRO A 7 -35.75 35.06 0.69
N LEU A 8 -35.38 35.04 1.98
CA LEU A 8 -34.05 34.74 2.49
C LEU A 8 -33.53 33.43 1.87
N ARG A 9 -32.62 33.52 0.89
CA ARG A 9 -31.79 32.39 0.46
C ARG A 9 -30.74 32.16 1.54
N SER A 10 -30.86 31.05 2.26
CA SER A 10 -29.81 30.53 3.15
C SER A 10 -28.53 30.25 2.33
N PRO A 11 -27.38 30.87 2.65
CA PRO A 11 -26.11 30.41 2.15
C PRO A 11 -25.49 29.44 3.17
N LEU A 12 -24.65 28.52 2.68
CA LEU A 12 -23.85 27.54 3.44
C LEU A 12 -24.50 26.16 3.63
N ARG A 13 -24.67 25.43 2.52
CA ARG A 13 -24.34 24.01 2.53
C ARG A 13 -22.85 23.87 2.23
N SER A 14 -22.07 23.60 3.27
CA SER A 14 -20.74 23.01 3.16
C SER A 14 -20.78 21.80 2.22
N PRO A 15 -19.70 21.50 1.46
CA PRO A 15 -19.60 20.25 0.72
C PRO A 15 -19.40 19.11 1.71
N LEU A 16 -20.50 18.68 2.32
CA LEU A 16 -20.56 17.41 3.02
C LEU A 16 -20.40 16.34 1.95
N TYR A 17 -19.25 15.66 1.99
CA TYR A 17 -19.10 14.30 1.52
C TYR A 17 -20.32 13.51 2.04
N SER A 18 -21.28 13.25 1.15
CA SER A 18 -22.41 12.41 1.46
C SER A 18 -21.87 10.98 1.56
N PRO A 19 -21.98 10.29 2.71
CA PRO A 19 -21.67 8.87 2.74
C PRO A 19 -22.65 8.20 1.77
N LEU A 20 -22.09 7.51 0.77
CA LEU A 20 -22.83 6.86 -0.30
C LEU A 20 -23.73 5.77 0.29
N VAL A 21 -24.94 6.14 0.68
CA VAL A 21 -26.08 5.25 0.84
C VAL A 21 -27.04 5.59 -0.29
N GLY A 22 -26.78 5.02 -1.47
CA GLY A 22 -27.54 5.32 -2.68
C GLY A 22 -27.11 4.55 -3.91
N LYS A 23 -27.59 3.31 -4.03
CA LYS A 23 -27.93 2.59 -5.28
C LYS A 23 -26.79 2.37 -6.31
N TRP A 24 -26.10 1.24 -6.14
CA TRP A 24 -25.56 0.31 -7.15
C TRP A 24 -24.99 0.89 -8.45
N GLY A 25 -23.75 1.38 -8.39
CA GLY A 25 -22.81 0.95 -9.44
C GLY A 25 -22.69 -0.56 -9.32
N GLY A 26 -22.93 -1.30 -10.41
CA GLY A 26 -22.79 -2.76 -10.40
C GLY A 26 -21.41 -3.20 -9.91
N ILE A 27 -21.28 -4.48 -9.56
CA ILE A 27 -19.94 -5.04 -9.27
C ILE A 27 -19.10 -4.89 -10.53
N VAL A 28 -17.92 -4.28 -10.42
CA VAL A 28 -17.03 -4.10 -11.57
C VAL A 28 -16.32 -5.42 -11.92
N PRO A 29 -15.97 -5.68 -13.19
CA PRO A 29 -15.37 -6.95 -13.60
C PRO A 29 -14.10 -7.34 -12.81
N ALA A 30 -13.29 -6.36 -12.42
CA ALA A 30 -12.10 -6.60 -11.59
C ALA A 30 -12.45 -7.15 -10.20
N ALA A 31 -13.55 -6.69 -9.60
CA ALA A 31 -14.03 -7.20 -8.31
C ALA A 31 -14.63 -8.61 -8.47
N GLU A 32 -15.39 -8.86 -9.54
CA GLU A 32 -15.93 -10.21 -9.83
C GLU A 32 -14.81 -11.25 -10.00
N ALA A 33 -13.78 -10.91 -10.79
CA ALA A 33 -12.62 -11.76 -10.99
C ALA A 33 -11.87 -12.05 -9.68
N LEU A 34 -11.79 -11.07 -8.78
CA LEU A 34 -11.22 -11.27 -7.45
C LEU A 34 -12.09 -12.19 -6.59
N PHE A 35 -13.41 -12.02 -6.59
CA PHE A 35 -14.31 -12.87 -5.79
C PHE A 35 -14.23 -14.34 -6.19
N ALA A 36 -14.11 -14.61 -7.50
CA ALA A 36 -13.92 -15.97 -8.03
C ALA A 36 -12.64 -16.66 -7.50
N ARG A 37 -11.66 -15.89 -7.01
CA ARG A 37 -10.41 -16.40 -6.46
C ARG A 37 -10.45 -16.61 -4.95
N PHE A 38 -11.56 -16.31 -4.28
CA PHE A 38 -11.73 -16.61 -2.86
C PHE A 38 -12.25 -18.03 -2.66
N THR A 39 -11.56 -18.80 -1.82
CA THR A 39 -12.00 -20.17 -1.47
C THR A 39 -13.22 -20.16 -0.55
N THR A 40 -13.32 -19.16 0.32
CA THR A 40 -14.52 -18.87 1.09
C THR A 40 -15.22 -17.68 0.45
N PRO A 41 -16.45 -17.86 -0.09
CA PRO A 41 -17.19 -16.75 -0.69
C PRO A 41 -17.35 -15.57 0.27
N ALA A 42 -17.03 -14.37 -0.21
CA ALA A 42 -17.28 -13.15 0.55
C ALA A 42 -18.79 -12.89 0.71
N THR A 43 -19.18 -12.39 1.88
CA THR A 43 -20.55 -11.89 2.10
C THR A 43 -20.85 -10.70 1.19
N ASP A 44 -22.13 -10.41 0.95
CA ASP A 44 -22.52 -9.30 0.07
C ASP A 44 -22.04 -7.94 0.60
N ALA A 45 -22.07 -7.73 1.92
CA ALA A 45 -21.50 -6.54 2.55
C ALA A 45 -19.99 -6.41 2.27
N ARG A 46 -19.24 -7.51 2.34
CA ARG A 46 -17.80 -7.51 2.07
C ARG A 46 -17.50 -7.33 0.59
N LYS A 47 -18.30 -7.93 -0.31
CA LYS A 47 -18.21 -7.67 -1.76
C LYS A 47 -18.41 -6.20 -2.07
N LEU A 48 -19.36 -5.52 -1.42
CA LEU A 48 -19.59 -4.09 -1.61
C LEU A 48 -18.37 -3.25 -1.17
N LEU A 49 -17.76 -3.55 -0.02
CA LEU A 49 -16.55 -2.86 0.45
C LEU A 49 -15.38 -3.05 -0.53
N ILE A 50 -15.14 -4.29 -0.98
CA ILE A 50 -14.09 -4.59 -1.96
C ILE A 50 -14.35 -3.87 -3.28
N ASN A 51 -15.58 -3.93 -3.79
CA ASN A 51 -15.98 -3.28 -5.04
C ASN A 51 -15.76 -1.76 -4.97
N ASN A 52 -16.24 -1.11 -3.90
CA ASN A 52 -16.10 0.33 -3.71
C ASN A 52 -14.62 0.73 -3.65
N ARG A 53 -13.78 -0.09 -3.01
CA ARG A 53 -12.34 0.17 -2.96
C ARG A 53 -11.68 0.10 -4.33
N ILE A 54 -12.02 -0.91 -5.13
CA ILE A 54 -11.50 -1.07 -6.51
C ILE A 54 -12.00 0.07 -7.41
N VAL A 55 -13.29 0.43 -7.32
CA VAL A 55 -13.87 1.56 -8.05
C VAL A 55 -13.15 2.87 -7.72
N ALA A 56 -12.83 3.12 -6.44
CA ALA A 56 -12.08 4.31 -6.04
C ALA A 56 -10.66 4.33 -6.66
N ALA A 57 -9.98 3.18 -6.72
CA ALA A 57 -8.67 3.07 -7.37
C ALA A 57 -8.74 3.29 -8.89
N GLN A 58 -9.83 2.83 -9.53
CA GLN A 58 -10.06 3.03 -10.96
C GLN A 58 -10.35 4.51 -11.25
N ALA A 59 -11.20 5.15 -10.44
CA ALA A 59 -11.57 6.55 -10.58
C ALA A 59 -10.37 7.50 -10.40
N SER A 60 -9.42 7.18 -9.51
CA SER A 60 -8.17 7.95 -9.34
C SER A 60 -7.12 7.67 -10.42
N GLY A 61 -7.32 6.63 -11.24
CA GLY A 61 -6.32 6.13 -12.18
C GLY A 61 -5.19 5.31 -11.55
N ALA A 62 -5.13 5.21 -10.22
CA ALA A 62 -4.09 4.44 -9.52
C ALA A 62 -4.15 2.95 -9.87
N TRP A 63 -5.35 2.40 -10.15
CA TRP A 63 -5.52 1.00 -10.53
C TRP A 63 -4.72 0.60 -11.78
N ALA A 64 -4.55 1.51 -12.74
CA ALA A 64 -3.81 1.24 -13.97
C ALA A 64 -2.30 1.10 -13.71
N LEU A 65 -1.79 1.75 -12.66
CA LEU A 65 -0.37 1.84 -12.33
C LEU A 65 0.11 0.75 -11.36
N ARG A 66 -0.79 -0.12 -10.88
CA ARG A 66 -0.48 -1.18 -9.93
C ARG A 66 -0.08 -2.47 -10.64
N ASP A 67 0.96 -3.11 -10.13
CA ASP A 67 1.33 -4.49 -10.48
C ASP A 67 0.78 -5.47 -9.46
N ALA A 68 0.82 -5.09 -8.18
CA ALA A 68 0.14 -5.83 -7.13
C ALA A 68 -0.48 -4.92 -6.06
N PHE A 69 -1.57 -5.41 -5.49
CA PHE A 69 -2.27 -4.77 -4.40
C PHE A 69 -2.91 -5.82 -3.51
N TYR A 70 -2.62 -5.76 -2.22
CA TYR A 70 -3.06 -6.72 -1.24
C TYR A 70 -3.78 -5.98 -0.11
N ILE A 71 -5.01 -6.39 0.17
CA ILE A 71 -5.69 -6.04 1.42
C ILE A 71 -5.65 -7.28 2.30
N MET A 72 -4.69 -7.29 3.22
CA MET A 72 -4.44 -8.40 4.14
C MET A 72 -5.44 -8.42 5.31
N ALA A 73 -6.00 -7.27 5.68
CA ALA A 73 -7.13 -7.16 6.61
C ALA A 73 -8.43 -7.73 5.99
N ALA A 74 -8.43 -9.03 5.74
CA ALA A 74 -9.46 -9.77 5.04
C ALA A 74 -10.14 -10.81 5.93
N ALA A 75 -11.24 -11.40 5.43
CA ALA A 75 -12.02 -12.41 6.16
C ALA A 75 -11.23 -13.67 6.52
N THR A 76 -10.31 -14.07 5.64
CA THR A 76 -9.54 -15.31 5.73
C THR A 76 -8.11 -15.07 5.22
N ALA A 77 -7.19 -15.91 5.67
CA ALA A 77 -5.80 -15.88 5.22
C ALA A 77 -5.70 -15.97 3.70
N GLN A 78 -6.47 -16.89 3.09
CA GLN A 78 -6.48 -17.10 1.64
C GLN A 78 -6.92 -15.85 0.86
N ALA A 79 -7.93 -15.13 1.36
CA ALA A 79 -8.39 -13.87 0.76
C ALA A 79 -7.36 -12.75 0.92
N GLY A 80 -6.72 -12.64 2.08
CA GLY A 80 -5.67 -11.65 2.36
C GLY A 80 -4.39 -11.85 1.55
N GLN A 81 -4.17 -13.05 1.04
CA GLN A 81 -3.02 -13.39 0.18
C GLN A 81 -3.26 -13.08 -1.31
N ARG A 82 -4.50 -12.84 -1.74
CA ARG A 82 -4.79 -12.60 -3.16
C ARG A 82 -4.27 -11.23 -3.57
N ASN A 83 -3.54 -11.17 -4.68
CA ASN A 83 -3.30 -9.92 -5.38
C ASN A 83 -4.63 -9.46 -5.99
N TRP A 84 -5.19 -8.34 -5.54
CA TRP A 84 -6.46 -7.82 -6.04
C TRP A 84 -6.38 -7.39 -7.51
N LYS A 85 -5.18 -7.04 -8.00
CA LYS A 85 -4.97 -6.55 -9.37
C LYS A 85 -5.08 -7.65 -10.42
N ALA A 86 -4.52 -8.82 -10.17
CA ALA A 86 -4.44 -9.94 -11.11
C ALA A 86 -4.17 -11.25 -10.38
N ASP A 87 -4.39 -12.40 -11.04
CA ASP A 87 -4.03 -13.71 -10.48
C ASP A 87 -2.55 -14.06 -10.72
N THR A 88 -1.68 -13.17 -10.29
CA THR A 88 -0.23 -13.32 -10.29
C THR A 88 0.34 -12.62 -9.05
N PHE A 89 1.53 -13.03 -8.62
CA PHE A 89 2.18 -12.49 -7.43
C PHE A 89 1.29 -12.60 -6.18
N ASN A 90 0.50 -13.67 -6.04
CA ASN A 90 -0.22 -13.95 -4.80
C ASN A 90 0.78 -14.16 -3.66
N LEU A 91 0.44 -13.75 -2.44
CA LEU A 91 1.32 -13.85 -1.29
C LEU A 91 1.46 -15.29 -0.80
N THR A 92 2.69 -15.68 -0.49
CA THR A 92 3.02 -16.94 0.17
C THR A 92 3.62 -16.63 1.55
N PRO A 93 2.90 -16.92 2.65
CA PRO A 93 3.45 -16.84 4.00
C PRO A 93 4.64 -17.78 4.18
N THR A 94 5.71 -17.31 4.80
CA THR A 94 6.92 -18.09 5.11
C THR A 94 7.31 -17.85 6.57
N GLY A 95 7.92 -18.85 7.20
CA GLY A 95 8.33 -18.78 8.61
C GLY A 95 7.12 -18.69 9.55
N THR A 96 7.29 -18.02 10.69
CA THR A 96 6.22 -17.81 11.67
C THR A 96 5.58 -16.44 11.47
N ILE A 97 4.44 -16.39 10.80
CA ILE A 97 3.63 -15.18 10.64
C ILE A 97 2.18 -15.47 11.02
N ALA A 98 1.56 -14.59 11.81
CA ALA A 98 0.22 -14.80 12.33
C ALA A 98 -0.80 -14.03 11.50
N PHE A 99 -1.81 -14.72 10.98
CA PHE A 99 -2.97 -14.09 10.38
C PHE A 99 -4.06 -13.85 11.43
N GLU A 100 -4.62 -12.65 11.44
CA GLU A 100 -5.82 -12.31 12.21
C GLU A 100 -6.88 -11.75 11.26
N ALA A 101 -8.08 -12.35 11.31
CA ALA A 101 -9.19 -11.96 10.44
C ALA A 101 -9.52 -10.48 10.61
N ASP A 102 -9.71 -9.79 9.49
CA ASP A 102 -10.00 -8.36 9.43
C ASP A 102 -8.92 -7.49 10.12
N ARG A 103 -7.69 -7.99 10.26
CA ARG A 103 -6.56 -7.25 10.87
C ARG A 103 -5.29 -7.36 10.05
N GLY A 104 -5.04 -8.54 9.46
CA GLY A 104 -3.93 -8.78 8.56
C GLY A 104 -2.90 -9.74 9.11
N TYR A 105 -1.65 -9.54 8.71
CA TYR A 105 -0.54 -10.42 9.08
C TYR A 105 0.42 -9.73 10.03
N THR A 106 0.66 -10.34 11.19
CA THR A 106 1.65 -9.90 12.17
C THR A 106 2.93 -10.70 12.00
N GLY A 107 4.04 -10.01 11.70
CA GLY A 107 5.36 -10.61 11.66
C GLY A 107 5.90 -10.98 13.06
N ASP A 108 6.86 -11.88 13.11
CA ASP A 108 7.51 -12.33 14.36
C ASP A 108 8.81 -11.56 14.67
N GLY A 109 9.28 -10.70 13.76
CA GLY A 109 10.58 -10.02 13.87
C GLY A 109 11.81 -10.93 13.72
N SER A 110 11.66 -12.17 13.22
CA SER A 110 12.76 -13.15 13.17
C SER A 110 12.77 -14.05 11.92
N THR A 111 11.66 -14.70 11.56
CA THR A 111 11.61 -15.64 10.42
C THR A 111 10.41 -15.44 9.52
N GLY A 112 9.36 -14.81 10.03
CA GLY A 112 8.07 -14.61 9.39
C GLY A 112 8.06 -13.49 8.37
N TYR A 113 7.59 -13.77 7.15
CA TYR A 113 7.36 -12.77 6.11
C TYR A 113 6.35 -13.26 5.06
N LEU A 114 5.92 -12.37 4.18
CA LEU A 114 5.10 -12.72 3.00
C LEU A 114 5.96 -12.57 1.74
N ALA A 115 6.16 -13.68 1.03
CA ALA A 115 6.81 -13.69 -0.27
C ALA A 115 5.82 -13.26 -1.35
N THR A 116 6.21 -12.29 -2.21
CA THR A 116 5.35 -11.80 -3.29
C THR A 116 5.61 -12.51 -4.63
N GLY A 117 6.81 -13.04 -4.81
CA GLY A 117 7.29 -13.55 -6.10
C GLY A 117 7.56 -12.48 -7.16
N PHE A 118 7.38 -11.18 -6.83
CA PHE A 118 7.58 -10.08 -7.76
C PHE A 118 9.04 -9.62 -7.77
N THR A 119 9.75 -9.87 -8.86
CA THR A 119 11.12 -9.37 -9.09
C THR A 119 11.09 -8.14 -9.99
N PRO A 120 11.43 -6.93 -9.48
CA PRO A 120 11.31 -5.69 -10.24
C PRO A 120 12.03 -5.71 -11.60
N SER A 121 13.22 -6.31 -11.69
CA SER A 121 14.00 -6.33 -12.93
C SER A 121 13.45 -7.25 -14.03
N THR A 122 12.52 -8.16 -13.74
CA THR A 122 12.03 -9.16 -14.69
C THR A 122 10.51 -9.26 -14.81
N ALA A 123 9.74 -8.61 -13.92
CA ALA A 123 8.29 -8.76 -13.89
C ALA A 123 7.55 -8.17 -15.11
N GLY A 124 8.12 -7.18 -15.80
CA GLY A 124 7.57 -6.61 -17.04
C GLY A 124 6.27 -5.80 -16.88
N GLY A 125 6.07 -5.15 -15.72
CA GLY A 125 4.87 -4.38 -15.38
C GLY A 125 5.08 -2.85 -15.34
N ASN A 126 4.30 -2.17 -14.51
CA ASN A 126 4.32 -0.72 -14.32
C ASN A 126 5.52 -0.23 -13.50
N TYR A 127 6.00 -1.06 -12.57
CA TYR A 127 7.18 -0.75 -11.77
C TYR A 127 8.41 -0.66 -12.68
N ALA A 128 8.99 0.53 -12.79
CA ALA A 128 10.12 0.85 -13.65
C ALA A 128 11.20 1.61 -12.90
N LEU A 129 12.39 1.74 -13.50
CA LEU A 129 13.58 2.33 -12.87
C LEU A 129 13.29 3.74 -12.33
N ASP A 130 12.64 4.58 -13.13
CA ASP A 130 12.36 5.98 -12.81
C ASP A 130 10.87 6.26 -12.51
N SER A 131 10.07 5.20 -12.40
CA SER A 131 8.64 5.28 -12.11
C SER A 131 8.23 4.09 -11.27
N ALA A 132 8.17 4.26 -9.94
CA ALA A 132 7.91 3.15 -9.04
C ALA A 132 7.26 3.62 -7.73
N HIS A 133 6.53 2.72 -7.07
CA HIS A 133 6.13 2.88 -5.68
C HIS A 133 6.16 1.56 -4.90
N LEU A 134 6.35 1.69 -3.58
CA LEU A 134 6.04 0.69 -2.58
C LEU A 134 5.03 1.29 -1.60
N SER A 135 3.99 0.55 -1.23
CA SER A 135 2.98 0.98 -0.25
C SER A 135 2.75 -0.09 0.81
N VAL A 136 2.56 0.32 2.05
CA VAL A 136 2.12 -0.54 3.16
C VAL A 136 1.18 0.21 4.09
N TRP A 137 0.23 -0.49 4.70
CA TRP A 137 -0.53 -0.02 5.84
C TRP A 137 -0.19 -0.86 7.07
N SER A 138 0.29 -0.22 8.12
CA SER A 138 0.60 -0.84 9.41
C SER A 138 -0.47 -0.51 10.45
N ARG A 139 -0.84 -1.49 11.28
CA ARG A 139 -1.70 -1.30 12.46
C ARG A 139 -0.89 -1.21 13.76
N THR A 140 0.43 -1.24 13.67
CA THR A 140 1.32 -1.28 14.84
C THR A 140 2.02 0.06 15.01
N ASN A 141 1.82 0.69 16.16
CA ASN A 141 2.65 1.81 16.59
C ASN A 141 3.71 1.32 17.59
N ALA A 142 4.89 0.97 17.08
CA ALA A 142 6.05 0.61 17.89
C ALA A 142 7.34 1.02 17.17
N GLN A 143 8.45 1.16 17.88
CA GLN A 143 9.76 1.31 17.23
C GLN A 143 10.27 -0.05 16.78
N HIS A 144 10.66 -0.17 15.51
CA HIS A 144 11.28 -1.38 14.98
C HIS A 144 12.07 -1.08 13.69
N ALA A 145 13.35 -1.49 13.64
CA ALA A 145 14.20 -1.24 12.47
C ALA A 145 14.01 -2.25 11.32
N GLY A 146 13.08 -3.20 11.47
CA GLY A 146 12.73 -4.17 10.44
C GLY A 146 12.14 -3.53 9.19
N VAL A 147 12.40 -4.12 8.04
CA VAL A 147 11.88 -3.66 6.74
C VAL A 147 10.43 -4.10 6.58
N ALA A 148 9.54 -3.15 6.36
CA ALA A 148 8.11 -3.39 6.17
C ALA A 148 7.82 -3.98 4.78
N ILE A 149 8.53 -3.52 3.76
CA ILE A 149 8.47 -4.05 2.40
C ILE A 149 9.80 -3.76 1.70
N GLY A 150 10.36 -4.71 0.95
CA GLY A 150 11.51 -4.41 0.11
C GLY A 150 12.30 -5.58 -0.44
N ALA A 151 13.28 -5.24 -1.27
CA ALA A 151 14.30 -6.12 -1.83
C ALA A 151 15.56 -5.32 -2.18
N ARG A 152 16.71 -6.00 -2.16
CA ARG A 152 17.99 -5.45 -2.63
C ARG A 152 18.84 -6.51 -3.33
N THR A 153 19.43 -6.13 -4.45
CA THR A 153 20.52 -6.88 -5.07
C THR A 153 21.80 -6.66 -4.26
N SER A 154 22.68 -7.66 -4.14
CA SER A 154 24.05 -7.48 -3.63
C SER A 154 25.04 -7.37 -4.79
N GLY A 155 26.06 -6.53 -4.66
CA GLY A 155 27.05 -6.29 -5.72
C GLY A 155 26.64 -5.16 -6.68
N ALA A 156 27.59 -4.67 -7.48
CA ALA A 156 27.37 -3.55 -8.39
C ALA A 156 26.73 -4.02 -9.72
N PRO A 157 25.73 -3.30 -10.27
CA PRO A 157 25.03 -2.16 -9.68
C PRO A 157 24.01 -2.61 -8.61
N THR A 158 24.14 -2.08 -7.40
CA THR A 158 23.22 -2.39 -6.30
C THR A 158 21.93 -1.60 -6.51
N GLY A 159 20.84 -2.32 -6.73
CA GLY A 159 19.49 -1.77 -6.82
C GLY A 159 18.70 -2.18 -5.60
N GLN A 160 18.17 -1.20 -4.86
CA GLN A 160 17.36 -1.49 -3.68
C GLN A 160 16.10 -0.64 -3.64
N SER A 161 15.03 -1.27 -3.17
CA SER A 161 13.78 -0.62 -2.83
C SER A 161 13.29 -1.18 -1.52
N LEU A 162 13.12 -0.34 -0.51
CA LEU A 162 12.69 -0.76 0.81
C LEU A 162 12.04 0.37 1.58
N MET A 163 11.31 0.01 2.63
CA MET A 163 10.71 0.96 3.57
C MET A 163 10.81 0.45 5.01
N ILE A 164 11.20 1.33 5.92
CA ILE A 164 11.15 1.16 7.39
C ILE A 164 10.26 2.29 7.91
N LEU A 165 9.19 1.97 8.66
CA LEU A 165 8.16 2.97 9.00
C LEU A 165 8.51 3.80 10.23
N ARG A 166 9.21 3.19 11.19
CA ARG A 166 9.67 3.84 12.42
C ARG A 166 10.82 3.06 13.05
N SER A 167 12.04 3.58 12.92
CA SER A 167 13.25 3.02 13.53
C SER A 167 13.28 3.21 15.06
N ALA A 168 14.33 2.70 15.72
CA ALA A 168 14.62 2.96 17.13
C ALA A 168 14.95 4.44 17.45
N THR A 169 15.20 5.27 16.43
CA THR A 169 15.48 6.70 16.57
C THR A 169 14.30 7.55 16.07
N ASP A 170 13.10 6.97 16.00
CA ASP A 170 11.88 7.66 15.53
C ASP A 170 11.99 8.27 14.13
N THR A 171 12.64 7.55 13.22
CA THR A 171 12.72 7.93 11.81
C THR A 171 12.09 6.88 10.92
N ALA A 172 11.26 7.30 9.97
CA ALA A 172 10.96 6.50 8.80
C ALA A 172 12.15 6.59 7.83
N SER A 173 12.41 5.52 7.07
CA SER A 173 13.40 5.54 6.01
C SER A 173 12.91 4.79 4.79
N TYR A 174 13.34 5.22 3.61
CA TYR A 174 12.96 4.58 2.36
C TYR A 174 14.06 4.69 1.31
N ARG A 175 13.99 3.76 0.35
CA ARG A 175 14.79 3.75 -0.87
C ARG A 175 13.89 3.23 -1.98
N ILE A 176 14.04 3.77 -3.19
CA ILE A 176 13.40 3.23 -4.39
C ILE A 176 14.43 3.25 -5.51
N ASN A 177 14.80 2.08 -6.02
CA ASN A 177 15.71 1.85 -7.16
C ASN A 177 17.06 2.58 -7.07
N GLN A 178 17.70 2.61 -5.90
CA GLN A 178 18.95 3.37 -5.67
C GLN A 178 19.98 2.58 -4.86
N ASN A 179 21.23 3.06 -4.81
CA ASN A 179 22.31 2.47 -4.00
C ASN A 179 22.76 3.32 -2.79
N VAL A 180 22.27 4.55 -2.66
CA VAL A 180 22.71 5.47 -1.61
C VAL A 180 21.98 5.23 -0.29
N SER A 181 22.49 5.85 0.78
CA SER A 181 21.80 5.92 2.07
C SER A 181 20.35 6.34 1.86
N GLY A 182 19.44 5.73 2.61
CA GLY A 182 18.00 5.99 2.42
C GLY A 182 17.67 7.36 2.97
N ALA A 183 16.75 8.05 2.31
CA ALA A 183 16.19 9.28 2.82
C ALA A 183 15.38 8.97 4.10
N THR A 184 15.35 9.93 5.03
CA THR A 184 14.75 9.75 6.35
C THR A 184 13.89 10.94 6.73
N ALA A 185 12.73 10.67 7.33
CA ALA A 185 11.89 11.68 7.95
C ALA A 185 11.54 11.28 9.38
N ALA A 186 11.22 12.28 10.21
CA ALA A 186 10.70 12.03 11.55
C ALA A 186 9.40 11.22 11.48
N SER A 187 9.31 10.18 12.31
CA SER A 187 8.15 9.30 12.40
C SER A 187 7.99 8.81 13.83
N LEU A 188 7.10 9.48 14.56
CA LEU A 188 6.78 9.15 15.97
C LEU A 188 5.70 8.07 16.09
N ASP A 189 5.21 7.55 14.98
CA ASP A 189 4.13 6.57 14.96
C ASP A 189 4.36 5.55 13.82
N GLY A 190 4.37 4.25 14.11
CA GLY A 190 4.57 3.20 13.10
C GLY A 190 3.31 2.80 12.31
N SER A 191 2.14 3.34 12.67
CA SER A 191 0.84 2.94 12.14
C SER A 191 0.32 3.86 11.02
N GLY A 192 -0.67 3.38 10.27
CA GLY A 192 -1.26 4.08 9.13
C GLY A 192 -0.64 3.70 7.80
N SER A 193 -0.97 4.48 6.77
CA SER A 193 -0.51 4.27 5.40
C SER A 193 0.83 4.94 5.16
N PHE A 194 1.78 4.20 4.59
CA PHE A 194 3.04 4.71 4.09
C PHE A 194 3.22 4.37 2.62
N VAL A 195 3.67 5.35 1.84
CA VAL A 195 3.97 5.17 0.41
C VAL A 195 5.31 5.81 0.10
N ALA A 196 6.26 5.02 -0.37
CA ALA A 196 7.51 5.51 -0.94
C ALA A 196 7.38 5.45 -2.46
N ARG A 197 7.76 6.52 -3.14
CA ARG A 197 7.71 6.58 -4.60
C ARG A 197 8.98 7.12 -5.21
N ARG A 198 9.17 6.81 -6.48
CA ARG A 198 10.10 7.45 -7.41
C ARG A 198 9.29 7.95 -8.61
N SER A 199 9.37 9.25 -8.87
CA SER A 199 8.66 9.93 -9.96
C SER A 199 9.59 10.39 -11.09
N GLY A 200 10.89 10.13 -10.96
CA GLY A 200 11.91 10.39 -11.97
C GLY A 200 13.28 9.89 -11.53
N SER A 201 14.29 10.05 -12.38
CA SER A 201 15.65 9.56 -12.13
C SER A 201 16.31 10.18 -10.90
N GLY A 202 15.93 11.40 -10.50
CA GLY A 202 16.41 12.06 -9.28
C GLY A 202 15.28 12.61 -8.43
N ALA A 203 14.16 11.90 -8.34
CA ALA A 203 13.00 12.37 -7.57
C ALA A 203 12.33 11.21 -6.83
N THR A 204 12.49 11.19 -5.51
CA THR A 204 11.81 10.26 -4.62
C THR A 204 11.09 10.99 -3.49
N ALA A 205 10.06 10.38 -2.93
CA ALA A 205 9.31 10.96 -1.82
C ALA A 205 8.70 9.87 -0.94
N LEU A 206 8.53 10.21 0.34
CA LEU A 206 7.80 9.40 1.31
C LEU A 206 6.52 10.12 1.72
N PHE A 207 5.43 9.37 1.79
CA PHE A 207 4.13 9.82 2.20
C PHE A 207 3.68 9.05 3.41
N ARG A 208 2.95 9.74 4.29
CA ARG A 208 2.17 9.17 5.38
C ARG A 208 0.75 9.67 5.29
N ASN A 209 -0.22 8.75 5.34
CA ASN A 209 -1.65 9.07 5.38
C ASN A 209 -2.07 10.08 4.30
N GLY A 210 -1.56 9.90 3.07
CA GLY A 210 -1.88 10.78 1.94
C GLY A 210 -1.05 12.06 1.83
N ALA A 211 -0.21 12.40 2.81
CA ALA A 211 0.61 13.61 2.81
C ALA A 211 2.11 13.30 2.70
N SER A 212 2.86 14.09 1.93
CA SER A 212 4.32 13.94 1.86
C SER A 212 4.96 14.33 3.19
N ILE A 213 5.88 13.50 3.68
CA ILE A 213 6.68 13.74 4.88
C ILE A 213 8.18 13.84 4.58
N ASP A 214 8.59 13.48 3.35
CA ASP A 214 9.95 13.62 2.88
C ASP A 214 10.02 13.70 1.35
N THR A 215 11.06 14.36 0.84
CA THR A 215 11.45 14.35 -0.57
C THR A 215 12.96 14.32 -0.70
N ASN A 216 13.50 13.54 -1.63
CA ASN A 216 14.94 13.47 -1.88
C ASN A 216 15.26 13.37 -3.38
N ALA A 217 16.46 13.81 -3.75
CA ALA A 217 16.95 13.91 -5.12
C ALA A 217 17.92 12.77 -5.54
N ASP A 218 17.93 11.66 -4.80
CA ASP A 218 18.81 10.52 -5.05
C ASP A 218 18.62 9.90 -6.45
N VAL A 219 19.74 9.74 -7.15
CA VAL A 219 19.77 9.19 -8.51
C VAL A 219 19.41 7.70 -8.51
N SER A 220 18.58 7.28 -9.46
CA SER A 220 18.27 5.88 -9.70
C SER A 220 19.51 5.12 -10.18
N THR A 221 19.67 3.87 -9.75
CA THR A 221 20.84 3.04 -10.11
C THR A 221 20.42 1.82 -10.91
N SER A 222 19.63 0.93 -10.32
CA SER A 222 19.13 -0.28 -10.94
C SER A 222 17.87 -0.79 -10.24
N LEU A 223 17.14 -1.64 -10.93
CA LEU A 223 16.05 -2.43 -10.35
C LEU A 223 16.62 -3.59 -9.52
N SER A 224 15.94 -3.96 -8.43
CA SER A 224 16.30 -5.16 -7.68
C SER A 224 16.10 -6.41 -8.55
N ALA A 225 17.11 -7.28 -8.54
CA ALA A 225 17.13 -8.56 -9.27
C ALA A 225 16.57 -9.73 -8.44
N VAL A 226 16.09 -9.42 -7.23
CA VAL A 226 15.42 -10.39 -6.35
C VAL A 226 14.04 -9.91 -5.95
N ALA A 227 13.20 -10.86 -5.57
CA ALA A 227 11.79 -10.63 -5.31
C ALA A 227 11.55 -9.76 -4.06
N VAL A 228 10.59 -8.84 -4.16
CA VAL A 228 10.10 -8.02 -3.04
C VAL A 228 9.44 -8.92 -1.99
N THR A 229 9.71 -8.65 -0.73
CA THR A 229 9.07 -9.29 0.43
C THR A 229 8.33 -8.26 1.27
N ILE A 230 7.26 -8.68 1.95
CA ILE A 230 6.56 -7.87 2.97
C ILE A 230 6.90 -8.45 4.35
N GLY A 231 7.24 -7.58 5.30
CA GLY A 231 7.65 -7.96 6.65
C GLY A 231 9.12 -8.41 6.77
N ALA A 232 9.91 -8.31 5.72
CA ALA A 232 11.36 -8.55 5.73
C ALA A 232 12.04 -7.90 4.52
N LEU A 233 13.37 -7.99 4.46
CA LEU A 233 14.20 -7.60 3.32
C LEU A 233 14.83 -8.83 2.66
N ASN A 234 14.56 -9.01 1.37
CA ASN A 234 15.31 -9.94 0.54
C ASN A 234 16.63 -9.31 0.05
N THR A 235 17.76 -9.84 0.53
CA THR A 235 19.11 -9.42 0.12
C THR A 235 19.74 -10.50 -0.76
N ALA A 236 19.65 -10.34 -2.07
CA ALA A 236 20.24 -11.28 -3.02
C ALA A 236 19.88 -12.76 -2.75
N GLY A 237 18.64 -13.03 -2.32
CA GLY A 237 18.17 -14.38 -1.97
C GLY A 237 18.26 -14.71 -0.48
N VAL A 238 18.93 -13.90 0.33
CA VAL A 238 19.01 -14.05 1.79
C VAL A 238 17.98 -13.14 2.46
N ILE A 239 17.02 -13.73 3.16
CA ILE A 239 15.99 -12.97 3.88
C ILE A 239 16.52 -12.56 5.26
N GLY A 240 16.36 -11.28 5.60
CA GLY A 240 16.76 -10.70 6.88
C GLY A 240 16.00 -9.42 7.19
N SER A 241 16.38 -8.71 8.26
CA SER A 241 15.72 -7.46 8.68
C SER A 241 14.19 -7.61 8.80
N PHE A 242 13.76 -8.71 9.41
CA PHE A 242 12.36 -9.04 9.65
C PHE A 242 11.67 -7.95 10.45
N ASN A 243 10.35 -7.84 10.34
CA ASN A 243 9.54 -6.83 10.99
C ASN A 243 8.42 -7.51 11.81
N ASN A 244 8.04 -6.92 12.94
CA ASN A 244 7.04 -7.47 13.87
C ASN A 244 5.69 -6.72 13.85
N TYR A 245 5.46 -5.86 12.87
CA TYR A 245 4.22 -5.12 12.73
C TYR A 245 3.10 -5.99 12.15
N GLN A 246 1.87 -5.56 12.38
CA GLN A 246 0.67 -6.07 11.74
C GLN A 246 0.35 -5.27 10.47
N PHE A 247 0.47 -5.91 9.31
CA PHE A 247 0.23 -5.29 8.01
C PHE A 247 -1.18 -5.55 7.52
N ALA A 248 -1.93 -4.47 7.27
CA ALA A 248 -3.32 -4.51 6.80
C ALA A 248 -3.44 -4.39 5.28
N SER A 249 -2.52 -3.67 4.63
CA SER A 249 -2.42 -3.61 3.17
C SER A 249 -0.97 -3.47 2.72
N ALA A 250 -0.71 -3.86 1.48
CA ALA A 250 0.58 -3.66 0.82
C ALA A 250 0.39 -3.58 -0.70
N GLY A 251 1.36 -3.05 -1.41
CA GLY A 251 1.31 -3.00 -2.87
C GLY A 251 2.54 -2.35 -3.48
N PHE A 252 2.62 -2.46 -4.80
CA PHE A 252 3.69 -1.89 -5.61
C PHE A 252 3.25 -1.76 -7.08
N GLY A 253 3.97 -0.90 -7.80
CA GLY A 253 3.72 -0.61 -9.21
C GLY A 253 4.49 0.63 -9.67
N GLY A 254 4.02 1.27 -10.74
CA GLY A 254 4.57 2.52 -11.27
C GLY A 254 4.34 3.73 -10.35
N ASN A 255 4.93 4.87 -10.67
CA ASN A 255 4.79 6.09 -9.86
C ASN A 255 3.32 6.51 -9.67
N LEU A 256 2.95 6.86 -8.44
CA LEU A 256 1.66 7.48 -8.13
C LEU A 256 1.84 8.99 -7.88
N THR A 257 0.93 9.81 -8.42
CA THR A 257 0.85 11.25 -8.10
C THR A 257 0.39 11.49 -6.66
N ASP A 258 0.61 12.69 -6.11
CA ASP A 258 0.19 13.05 -4.75
C ASP A 258 -1.32 12.88 -4.57
N ALA A 259 -2.09 13.32 -5.58
CA ALA A 259 -3.54 13.17 -5.60
C ALA A 259 -3.97 11.69 -5.62
N GLN A 260 -3.25 10.83 -6.35
CA GLN A 260 -3.49 9.39 -6.34
C GLN A 260 -3.17 8.77 -4.98
N ILE A 261 -2.06 9.16 -4.34
CA ILE A 261 -1.68 8.65 -3.01
C ILE A 261 -2.71 9.05 -1.96
N LEU A 262 -3.20 10.30 -2.00
CA LEU A 262 -4.27 10.76 -1.12
C LEU A 262 -5.59 10.02 -1.37
N ALA A 263 -5.96 9.80 -2.64
CA ALA A 263 -7.16 9.05 -2.99
C ALA A 263 -7.08 7.59 -2.52
N GLU A 264 -5.93 6.94 -2.70
CA GLU A 264 -5.69 5.57 -2.25
C GLU A 264 -5.72 5.46 -0.72
N TYR A 265 -5.13 6.43 0.00
CA TYR A 265 -5.22 6.49 1.46
C TYR A 265 -6.67 6.56 1.94
N ASN A 266 -7.46 7.49 1.39
CA ASN A 266 -8.87 7.65 1.77
C ASN A 266 -9.68 6.39 1.48
N ALA A 267 -9.40 5.74 0.35
CA ALA A 267 -10.11 4.53 -0.05
C ALA A 267 -9.71 3.31 0.83
N ASP A 268 -8.42 3.14 1.14
CA ASP A 268 -7.95 2.13 2.09
C ASP A 268 -8.56 2.37 3.48
N LEU A 269 -8.56 3.62 3.97
CA LEU A 269 -9.16 3.98 5.25
C LEU A 269 -10.65 3.62 5.29
N ALA A 270 -11.40 3.97 4.26
CA ALA A 270 -12.83 3.65 4.17
C ALA A 270 -13.09 2.14 4.17
N TYR A 271 -12.27 1.36 3.45
CA TYR A 271 -12.35 -0.10 3.49
C TYR A 271 -12.07 -0.64 4.89
N LEU A 272 -10.95 -0.22 5.50
CA LEU A 272 -10.51 -0.69 6.81
C LEU A 272 -11.51 -0.32 7.90
N GLN A 273 -12.11 0.87 7.87
CA GLN A 273 -13.22 1.23 8.75
C GLN A 273 -14.42 0.31 8.54
N GLY A 274 -14.77 0.01 7.29
CA GLY A 274 -15.89 -0.88 6.93
C GLY A 274 -15.73 -2.33 7.41
N VAL A 275 -14.49 -2.83 7.54
CA VAL A 275 -14.20 -4.16 8.12
C VAL A 275 -13.80 -4.09 9.60
N GLY A 276 -13.79 -2.91 10.22
CA GLY A 276 -13.42 -2.70 11.62
C GLY A 276 -11.92 -2.84 11.92
N ALA A 277 -11.06 -2.60 10.92
CA ALA A 277 -9.61 -2.76 10.93
C ALA A 277 -8.82 -1.45 10.97
N ALA A 278 -9.47 -0.29 11.00
CA ALA A 278 -8.81 1.01 11.04
C ALA A 278 -7.92 1.18 12.29
#